data_AF-A0A5H2Y7I1-F1
#
_entry.id   AF-A0A5H2Y7I1-F1
#
_cell.length_a   1.000
_cell.length_b   1.000
_cell.length_c   1.000
_cell.angle_alpha   90.00
_cell.angle_beta   90.00
_cell.angle_gamma   90.00
#
_symmetry.space_group_name_H-M   'P 1'
#
loop_
_entity.id
_entity.type
_entity.pdbx_description
1 polymer ?
#
loop_
_entity_poly.entity_id
_entity_poly.type
_entity_poly.pdbx_seq_one_letter_code
_entity_poly.pdbx_strand_id
1 'polypeptide(L)'
;MTKKLIHCLSLAAALAGCGSLPPSPPEKPAERAAAPLSAKAQDVVLYAFSLIDTGYRFGGKNPEAGLDCSGMVSYIYGQAAGLKVSGSAADIARNGRPVPRQGLKPGDLVFFNTMNRSYSHVGIYIGDDRFVHAPATNGRIRIDSLGARYYAERFEAARSYFD
;
A
#
# COMPACT_ATOMS: atom_id res chain seq x y z
N MET A 1 100.43 4.99 -6.37
CA MET A 1 100.30 6.25 -5.61
C MET A 1 98.90 6.79 -5.80
N THR A 2 98.27 7.17 -4.69
CA THR A 2 97.14 8.12 -4.52
C THR A 2 95.78 7.84 -5.16
N LYS A 3 94.90 7.26 -4.32
CA LYS A 3 93.62 7.82 -3.83
C LYS A 3 92.74 8.59 -4.85
N LYS A 4 91.48 8.16 -5.00
CA LYS A 4 90.35 8.79 -4.31
C LYS A 4 89.03 8.01 -4.50
N LEU A 5 88.36 7.89 -3.37
CA LEU A 5 87.06 7.31 -3.08
C LEU A 5 85.98 8.36 -3.41
N ILE A 6 84.96 8.02 -4.18
CA ILE A 6 83.72 8.81 -4.26
C ILE A 6 82.54 7.83 -4.21
N HIS A 7 81.87 7.82 -3.07
CA HIS A 7 80.59 7.15 -2.87
C HIS A 7 79.50 7.95 -3.58
N CYS A 8 78.81 7.34 -4.56
CA CYS A 8 77.56 7.87 -5.10
C CYS A 8 76.41 7.03 -4.56
N LEU A 9 75.88 7.52 -3.44
CA LEU A 9 74.62 7.10 -2.82
C LEU A 9 73.48 7.41 -3.81
N SER A 10 72.97 6.39 -4.49
CA SER A 10 71.83 6.53 -5.40
C SER A 10 70.57 6.01 -4.70
N LEU A 11 69.73 6.97 -4.33
CA LEU A 11 68.47 6.86 -3.61
C LEU A 11 67.45 6.03 -4.39
N ALA A 12 66.91 4.97 -3.78
CA ALA A 12 65.79 4.20 -4.32
C ALA A 12 64.50 5.02 -4.23
N ALA A 13 63.99 5.48 -5.37
CA ALA A 13 62.68 6.12 -5.47
C ALA A 13 61.60 5.05 -5.65
N ALA A 14 60.97 4.64 -4.55
CA ALA A 14 59.72 3.88 -4.59
C ALA A 14 58.57 4.84 -4.92
N LEU A 15 58.09 4.79 -6.17
CA LEU A 15 56.87 5.49 -6.58
C LEU A 15 55.66 4.77 -5.96
N ALA A 16 55.19 5.27 -4.81
CA ALA A 16 53.88 4.94 -4.28
C ALA A 16 52.81 5.61 -5.16
N GLY A 17 52.29 4.88 -6.14
CA GLY A 17 51.15 5.30 -6.94
C GLY A 17 49.90 5.41 -6.07
N CYS A 18 49.46 6.63 -5.77
CA CYS A 18 48.14 6.89 -5.22
C CYS A 18 47.10 6.65 -6.33
N GLY A 19 46.49 5.46 -6.35
CA GLY A 19 45.33 5.19 -7.18
C GLY A 19 44.12 5.92 -6.61
N SER A 20 43.78 7.07 -7.17
CA SER A 20 42.47 7.70 -6.96
C SER A 20 41.41 6.91 -7.73
N LEU A 21 40.51 6.24 -7.01
CA LEU A 21 39.34 5.61 -7.61
C LEU A 21 38.49 6.68 -8.31
N PRO A 22 37.94 6.41 -9.51
CA PRO A 22 37.00 7.32 -10.14
C PRO A 22 35.76 7.49 -9.24
N PRO A 23 35.18 8.70 -9.17
CA PRO A 23 33.92 8.90 -8.46
C PRO A 23 32.84 8.03 -9.10
N SER A 24 32.11 7.27 -8.27
CA SER A 24 30.96 6.50 -8.71
C SER A 24 30.00 7.40 -9.51
N PRO A 25 29.41 6.93 -10.62
CA PRO A 25 28.37 7.67 -11.32
C PRO A 25 27.25 8.04 -10.34
N PRO A 26 26.60 9.21 -10.48
CA PRO A 26 25.44 9.52 -9.66
C PRO A 26 24.39 8.44 -9.87
N GLU A 27 24.09 7.68 -8.82
CA GLU A 27 22.94 6.77 -8.81
C GLU A 27 21.72 7.60 -9.15
N LYS A 28 21.11 7.29 -10.30
CA LYS A 28 19.77 7.80 -10.65
C LYS A 28 18.87 7.52 -9.44
N PRO A 29 18.03 8.47 -9.00
CA PRO A 29 17.02 8.16 -7.99
C PRO A 29 16.29 6.91 -8.44
N ALA A 30 16.48 5.81 -7.71
CA ALA A 30 15.74 4.58 -7.96
C ALA A 30 14.27 4.97 -7.79
N GLU A 31 13.58 5.11 -8.90
CA GLU A 31 12.13 5.09 -8.95
C GLU A 31 11.75 3.80 -8.22
N ARG A 32 11.29 3.96 -6.98
CA ARG A 32 11.09 2.88 -6.03
C ARG A 32 10.01 1.99 -6.61
N ALA A 33 10.41 0.98 -7.37
CA ALA A 33 9.50 -0.03 -7.88
C ALA A 33 8.65 -0.50 -6.72
N ALA A 34 7.33 -0.33 -6.83
CA ALA A 34 6.41 -0.63 -5.76
C ALA A 34 6.67 -2.08 -5.30
N ALA A 35 6.95 -2.27 -4.00
CA ALA A 35 7.18 -3.60 -3.46
C ALA A 35 5.99 -4.51 -3.83
N PRO A 36 6.25 -5.75 -4.27
CA PRO A 36 5.23 -6.64 -4.83
C PRO A 36 4.07 -6.82 -3.85
N LEU A 37 2.85 -6.88 -4.40
CA LEU A 37 1.64 -7.09 -3.61
C LEU A 37 1.69 -8.45 -2.91
N SER A 38 1.34 -8.49 -1.63
CA SER A 38 1.22 -9.76 -0.92
C SER A 38 0.18 -10.66 -1.61
N ALA A 39 0.41 -11.97 -1.66
CA ALA A 39 -0.53 -12.92 -2.25
C ALA A 39 -1.94 -12.78 -1.62
N LYS A 40 -1.98 -12.61 -0.30
CA LYS A 40 -3.23 -12.39 0.45
C LYS A 40 -3.98 -11.12 0.03
N ALA A 41 -3.27 -10.03 -0.28
CA ALA A 41 -3.89 -8.81 -0.77
C ALA A 41 -4.51 -9.02 -2.15
N GLN A 42 -3.86 -9.81 -3.01
CA GLN A 42 -4.40 -10.19 -4.32
C GLN A 42 -5.67 -11.06 -4.15
N ASP A 43 -5.64 -12.03 -3.24
CA ASP A 43 -6.79 -12.88 -2.95
C ASP A 43 -7.99 -12.06 -2.45
N VAL A 44 -7.76 -11.05 -1.59
CA VAL A 44 -8.79 -10.11 -1.13
C VAL A 44 -9.43 -9.38 -2.31
N VAL A 45 -8.63 -8.91 -3.27
CA VAL A 45 -9.15 -8.18 -4.44
C VAL A 45 -9.95 -9.10 -5.35
N LEU A 46 -9.45 -10.31 -5.61
CA LEU A 46 -10.17 -11.32 -6.41
C LEU A 46 -11.50 -11.71 -5.76
N TYR A 47 -11.50 -11.91 -4.45
CA TYR A 47 -12.69 -12.23 -3.70
C TYR A 47 -13.68 -11.05 -3.69
N ALA A 48 -13.21 -9.81 -3.60
CA ALA A 48 -14.07 -8.62 -3.68
C ALA A 48 -14.84 -8.56 -5.01
N PHE A 49 -14.23 -8.95 -6.13
CA PHE A 49 -14.93 -9.05 -7.41
C PHE A 49 -16.03 -10.11 -7.42
N SER A 50 -15.86 -11.23 -6.70
CA SER A 50 -16.88 -12.29 -6.62
C SER A 50 -18.16 -11.84 -5.92
N LEU A 51 -18.11 -10.76 -5.13
CA LEU A 51 -19.26 -10.24 -4.38
C LEU A 51 -19.97 -9.08 -5.07
N ILE A 52 -19.53 -8.66 -6.26
CA ILE A 52 -20.24 -7.65 -7.05
C ILE A 52 -21.71 -8.08 -7.25
N ASP A 53 -22.62 -7.11 -7.21
CA ASP A 53 -24.07 -7.30 -7.24
C ASP A 53 -24.69 -7.98 -6.00
N THR A 54 -23.92 -8.32 -4.97
CA THR A 54 -24.50 -8.72 -3.68
C THR A 54 -25.25 -7.54 -3.05
N GLY A 55 -26.44 -7.81 -2.50
CA GLY A 55 -27.31 -6.80 -1.91
C GLY A 55 -26.72 -6.15 -0.65
N TYR A 56 -26.95 -4.83 -0.51
CA TYR A 56 -26.63 -4.14 0.74
C TYR A 56 -27.65 -4.46 1.84
N ARG A 57 -27.16 -4.67 3.06
CA ARG A 57 -27.99 -4.70 4.27
C ARG A 57 -27.25 -4.05 5.44
N PHE A 58 -27.87 -3.06 6.08
CA PHE A 58 -27.30 -2.42 7.27
C PHE A 58 -27.08 -3.44 8.40
N GLY A 59 -25.88 -3.48 8.96
CA GLY A 59 -25.46 -4.49 9.95
C GLY A 59 -25.20 -5.89 9.37
N GLY A 60 -25.29 -6.04 8.04
CA GLY A 60 -25.16 -7.30 7.32
C GLY A 60 -23.73 -7.82 7.29
N LYS A 61 -23.56 -9.13 7.55
CA LYS A 61 -22.24 -9.79 7.73
C LYS A 61 -22.06 -11.08 6.92
N ASN A 62 -23.03 -11.45 6.10
CA ASN A 62 -22.92 -12.58 5.18
C ASN A 62 -23.57 -12.23 3.82
N PRO A 63 -23.06 -12.76 2.71
CA PRO A 63 -23.57 -12.44 1.37
C PRO A 63 -25.04 -12.80 1.17
N GLU A 64 -25.50 -13.93 1.70
CA GLU A 64 -26.84 -14.46 1.46
C GLU A 64 -27.94 -13.55 2.03
N ALA A 65 -27.69 -12.95 3.19
CA ALA A 65 -28.59 -12.00 3.83
C ALA A 65 -28.30 -10.54 3.46
N GLY A 66 -27.21 -10.28 2.75
CA GLY A 66 -26.69 -8.95 2.41
C GLY A 66 -25.61 -8.44 3.36
N LEU A 67 -24.78 -7.53 2.85
CA LEU A 67 -23.60 -6.98 3.53
C LEU A 67 -23.71 -5.46 3.71
N ASP A 68 -23.22 -4.91 4.83
CA ASP A 68 -22.87 -3.49 4.91
C ASP A 68 -21.39 -3.26 4.54
N CYS A 69 -20.94 -2.01 4.53
CA CYS A 69 -19.57 -1.68 4.14
C CYS A 69 -18.52 -2.36 5.01
N SER A 70 -18.71 -2.37 6.33
CA SER A 70 -17.79 -3.00 7.29
C SER A 70 -17.91 -4.53 7.28
N GLY A 71 -19.12 -5.06 7.19
CA GLY A 71 -19.40 -6.49 7.13
C GLY A 71 -18.83 -7.10 5.85
N MET A 72 -18.91 -6.40 4.72
CA MET A 72 -18.26 -6.79 3.47
C MET A 72 -16.74 -6.93 3.66
N VAL A 73 -16.09 -5.90 4.23
CA VAL A 73 -14.64 -5.94 4.51
C VAL A 73 -14.29 -7.11 5.44
N SER A 74 -14.99 -7.23 6.57
CA SER A 74 -14.78 -8.31 7.54
C SER A 74 -14.91 -9.68 6.91
N TYR A 75 -15.94 -9.88 6.09
CA TYR A 75 -16.21 -11.15 5.41
C TYR A 75 -15.08 -11.47 4.42
N ILE A 76 -14.75 -10.54 3.51
CA ILE A 76 -13.72 -10.74 2.49
C ILE A 76 -12.36 -11.03 3.12
N TYR A 77 -11.92 -10.22 4.10
CA TYR A 77 -10.61 -10.41 4.74
C TYR A 77 -10.52 -11.73 5.50
N GLY A 78 -11.62 -12.14 6.14
CA GLY A 78 -11.70 -13.43 6.82
C GLY A 78 -11.61 -14.61 5.84
N GLN A 79 -12.37 -14.55 4.73
CA GLN A 79 -12.43 -15.64 3.75
C GLN A 79 -11.17 -15.73 2.88
N ALA A 80 -10.66 -14.60 2.38
CA ALA A 80 -9.57 -14.59 1.41
C ALA A 80 -8.18 -14.58 2.05
N ALA A 81 -8.01 -13.91 3.19
CA ALA A 81 -6.69 -13.71 3.81
C ALA A 81 -6.53 -14.37 5.19
N GLY A 82 -7.62 -14.93 5.75
CA GLY A 82 -7.65 -15.44 7.12
C GLY A 82 -7.44 -14.35 8.18
N LEU A 83 -7.69 -13.08 7.84
CA LEU A 83 -7.47 -11.94 8.73
C LEU A 83 -8.74 -11.56 9.47
N LYS A 84 -8.64 -11.47 10.80
CA LYS A 84 -9.75 -11.02 11.64
C LYS A 84 -9.86 -9.50 11.62
N VAL A 85 -10.61 -8.98 10.67
CA VAL A 85 -11.03 -7.57 10.61
C VAL A 85 -12.48 -7.50 11.10
N SER A 86 -12.78 -6.69 12.12
CA SER A 86 -14.11 -6.65 12.72
C SER A 86 -14.43 -5.30 13.35
N GLY A 87 -15.73 -5.03 13.50
CA GLY A 87 -16.24 -3.78 14.08
C GLY A 87 -16.82 -2.86 13.01
N SER A 88 -17.12 -1.63 13.40
CA SER A 88 -17.56 -0.56 12.48
C SER A 88 -16.42 -0.13 11.55
N ALA A 89 -16.74 0.62 10.49
CA ALA A 89 -15.72 1.24 9.64
C ALA A 89 -14.71 2.10 10.44
N ALA A 90 -15.15 2.76 11.52
CA ALA A 90 -14.26 3.51 12.41
C ALA A 90 -13.35 2.60 13.27
N ASP A 91 -13.83 1.44 13.72
CA ASP A 91 -12.99 0.45 14.42
C ASP A 91 -11.89 -0.09 13.49
N ILE A 92 -12.28 -0.43 12.27
CA ILE A 92 -11.36 -0.91 11.23
C ILE A 92 -10.31 0.18 10.92
N ALA A 93 -10.74 1.44 10.77
CA ALA A 93 -9.82 2.55 10.52
C ALA A 93 -8.77 2.73 11.64
N ARG A 94 -9.18 2.57 12.90
CA ARG A 94 -8.29 2.69 14.07
C ARG A 94 -7.26 1.57 14.17
N ASN A 95 -7.65 0.35 13.79
CA ASN A 95 -6.80 -0.83 13.94
C ASN A 95 -5.83 -1.04 12.77
N GLY A 96 -6.12 -0.47 11.59
CA GLY A 96 -5.25 -0.58 10.43
C GLY A 96 -4.05 0.37 10.46
N ARG A 97 -2.96 -0.03 9.79
CA ARG A 97 -1.75 0.80 9.63
C ARG A 97 -2.02 1.94 8.65
N PRO A 98 -1.69 3.21 8.96
CA PRO A 98 -1.86 4.32 8.02
C PRO A 98 -1.14 4.08 6.68
N VAL A 99 -1.79 4.47 5.58
CA VAL A 99 -1.22 4.50 4.23
C VAL A 99 -1.47 5.88 3.62
N PRO A 100 -0.43 6.57 3.07
CA PRO A 100 -0.66 7.80 2.31
C PRO A 100 -1.40 7.49 1.01
N ARG A 101 -2.24 8.39 0.51
CA ARG A 101 -3.03 8.16 -0.71
C ARG A 101 -2.17 7.75 -1.91
N GLN A 102 -0.98 8.34 -2.05
CA GLN A 102 -0.04 8.02 -3.13
C GLN A 102 0.63 6.64 -2.95
N GLY A 103 0.55 6.06 -1.76
CA GLY A 103 1.09 4.73 -1.44
C GLY A 103 0.04 3.63 -1.42
N LEU A 104 -1.19 3.90 -1.88
CA LEU A 104 -2.27 2.93 -1.96
C LEU A 104 -1.88 1.73 -2.83
N LYS A 105 -2.12 0.53 -2.30
CA LYS A 105 -1.92 -0.74 -2.96
C LYS A 105 -3.23 -1.55 -2.96
N PRO A 106 -3.53 -2.31 -4.03
CA PRO A 106 -4.68 -3.22 -4.03
C PRO A 106 -4.72 -4.08 -2.75
N GLY A 107 -5.90 -4.16 -2.13
CA GLY A 107 -6.08 -4.77 -0.81
C GLY A 107 -5.90 -3.81 0.37
N ASP A 108 -5.57 -2.53 0.15
CA ASP A 108 -5.73 -1.50 1.17
C ASP A 108 -7.21 -1.12 1.34
N LEU A 109 -7.54 -0.54 2.49
CA LEU A 109 -8.86 -0.01 2.78
C LEU A 109 -8.88 1.51 2.64
N VAL A 110 -9.94 2.03 2.03
CA VAL A 110 -10.20 3.46 1.85
C VAL A 110 -11.42 3.86 2.65
N PHE A 111 -11.34 4.97 3.37
CA PHE A 111 -12.35 5.41 4.32
C PHE A 111 -12.89 6.78 3.98
N PHE A 112 -14.20 6.96 4.23
CA PHE A 112 -14.92 8.16 3.82
C PHE A 112 -15.90 8.65 4.89
N ASN A 113 -16.21 9.94 4.80
CA ASN A 113 -17.31 10.58 5.50
C ASN A 113 -18.54 10.71 4.58
N THR A 114 -19.37 9.67 4.52
CA THR A 114 -20.62 9.68 3.73
C THR A 114 -21.86 9.96 4.56
N MET A 115 -21.75 9.89 5.89
CA MET A 115 -22.88 10.06 6.83
C MET A 115 -22.66 11.22 7.82
N ASN A 116 -21.91 12.26 7.43
CA ASN A 116 -21.52 13.39 8.29
C ASN A 116 -20.88 12.95 9.63
N ARG A 117 -20.13 11.86 9.58
CA ARG A 117 -19.38 11.27 10.69
C ARG A 117 -18.10 10.68 10.14
N SER A 118 -16.98 10.93 10.83
CA SER A 118 -15.69 10.40 10.41
C SER A 118 -15.68 8.88 10.38
N TYR A 119 -15.06 8.33 9.34
CA TYR A 119 -14.96 6.91 9.02
C TYR A 119 -16.33 6.22 9.00
N SER A 120 -17.35 6.90 8.44
CA SER A 120 -18.70 6.34 8.33
C SER A 120 -18.82 5.28 7.23
N HIS A 121 -17.89 5.24 6.28
CA HIS A 121 -17.91 4.30 5.18
C HIS A 121 -16.51 3.77 4.86
N VAL A 122 -16.44 2.54 4.35
CA VAL A 122 -15.20 1.86 3.98
C VAL A 122 -15.36 1.11 2.65
N GLY A 123 -14.28 1.04 1.87
CA GLY A 123 -14.16 0.21 0.68
C GLY A 123 -12.78 -0.44 0.57
N ILE A 124 -12.67 -1.44 -0.30
CA ILE A 124 -11.42 -2.15 -0.61
C ILE A 124 -10.85 -1.54 -1.88
N TYR A 125 -9.67 -0.96 -1.79
CA TYR A 125 -8.94 -0.44 -2.96
C TYR A 125 -8.50 -1.61 -3.85
N ILE A 126 -8.76 -1.48 -5.15
CA ILE A 126 -8.47 -2.53 -6.14
C ILE A 126 -7.44 -2.09 -7.19
N GLY A 127 -6.82 -0.92 -7.02
CA GLY A 127 -5.93 -0.32 -8.00
C GLY A 127 -6.61 0.71 -8.90
N ASP A 128 -5.81 1.45 -9.67
CA ASP A 128 -6.26 2.43 -10.66
C ASP A 128 -7.28 3.45 -10.14
N ASP A 129 -7.10 3.94 -8.91
CA ASP A 129 -8.02 4.91 -8.27
C ASP A 129 -9.47 4.37 -8.13
N ARG A 130 -9.64 3.04 -8.07
CA ARG A 130 -10.92 2.34 -7.91
C ARG A 130 -11.00 1.54 -6.62
N PHE A 131 -12.22 1.34 -6.13
CA PHE A 131 -12.49 0.56 -4.93
C PHE A 131 -13.84 -0.17 -5.01
N VAL A 132 -13.92 -1.33 -4.36
CA VAL A 132 -15.17 -2.09 -4.17
C VAL A 132 -15.79 -1.72 -2.84
N HIS A 133 -17.11 -1.52 -2.80
CA HIS A 133 -17.83 -1.24 -1.55
C HIS A 133 -19.31 -1.60 -1.62
N ALA A 134 -19.94 -1.75 -0.45
CA ALA A 134 -21.39 -1.85 -0.28
C ALA A 134 -21.95 -0.45 0.06
N PRO A 135 -22.59 0.27 -0.88
CA PRO A 135 -22.80 1.72 -0.80
C PRO A 135 -23.81 2.20 0.25
N ALA A 136 -25.02 1.63 0.24
CA ALA A 136 -26.15 2.06 1.06
C ALA A 136 -27.36 1.13 0.83
N THR A 137 -28.41 1.32 1.64
CA THR A 137 -29.72 0.65 1.49
C THR A 137 -30.25 0.73 0.06
N ASN A 138 -30.82 -0.37 -0.43
CA ASN A 138 -31.28 -0.58 -1.81
C ASN A 138 -30.16 -0.58 -2.88
N GLY A 139 -28.91 -0.40 -2.47
CA GLY A 139 -27.75 -0.57 -3.33
C GLY A 139 -27.25 -2.02 -3.36
N ARG A 140 -26.24 -2.24 -4.20
CA ARG A 140 -25.49 -3.48 -4.31
C ARG A 140 -23.99 -3.19 -4.26
N ILE A 141 -23.22 -4.20 -3.87
CA ILE A 141 -21.76 -4.13 -3.92
C ILE A 141 -21.33 -3.82 -5.35
N ARG A 142 -20.49 -2.79 -5.51
CA ARG A 142 -20.07 -2.27 -6.81
C ARG A 142 -18.67 -1.66 -6.74
N ILE A 143 -18.15 -1.32 -7.91
CA ILE A 143 -16.91 -0.57 -8.07
C ILE A 143 -17.25 0.91 -8.25
N ASP A 144 -16.58 1.77 -7.49
CA ASP A 144 -16.61 3.21 -7.67
C ASP A 144 -15.17 3.75 -7.77
N SER A 145 -15.02 5.01 -8.20
CA SER A 145 -13.72 5.68 -8.34
C SER A 145 -13.48 6.70 -7.23
N LEU A 146 -12.26 6.74 -6.69
CA LEU A 146 -11.80 7.76 -5.74
C LEU A 146 -11.70 9.16 -6.38
N GLY A 147 -11.65 9.24 -7.71
CA GLY A 147 -11.67 10.48 -8.48
C GLY A 147 -13.08 11.00 -8.76
N ALA A 148 -14.13 10.19 -8.53
CA ALA A 148 -15.50 10.66 -8.63
C ALA A 148 -15.75 11.73 -7.55
N ARG A 149 -16.28 12.90 -7.97
CA ARG A 149 -16.45 14.08 -7.11
C ARG A 149 -16.99 13.75 -5.71
N TYR A 150 -18.03 12.92 -5.65
CA TYR A 150 -18.66 12.52 -4.40
C TYR A 150 -17.67 11.87 -3.40
N TYR A 151 -16.85 10.92 -3.85
CA TYR A 151 -15.88 10.23 -3.01
C TYR A 151 -14.61 11.04 -2.82
N ALA A 152 -14.18 11.81 -3.82
CA ALA A 152 -13.03 12.69 -3.71
C ALA A 152 -13.20 13.72 -2.58
N GLU A 153 -14.37 14.34 -2.47
CA GLU A 153 -14.70 15.30 -1.40
C GLU A 153 -14.84 14.65 -0.01
N ARG A 154 -15.03 13.33 0.05
CA ARG A 154 -15.36 12.60 1.29
C ARG A 154 -14.25 11.68 1.76
N PHE A 155 -13.17 11.54 0.99
CA PHE A 155 -12.03 10.70 1.35
C PHE A 155 -11.35 11.24 2.61
N GLU A 156 -11.18 10.39 3.62
CA GLU A 156 -10.56 10.78 4.89
C GLU A 156 -9.21 10.09 5.12
N ALA A 157 -9.11 8.81 4.83
CA ALA A 157 -7.90 8.03 5.12
C ALA A 157 -7.79 6.76 4.28
N ALA A 158 -6.59 6.18 4.26
CA ALA A 158 -6.33 4.82 3.84
C ALA A 158 -5.61 4.02 4.92
N ARG A 159 -5.88 2.71 4.99
CA ARG A 159 -5.27 1.79 5.95
C ARG A 159 -4.87 0.48 5.28
N SER A 160 -3.77 -0.10 5.73
CA SER A 160 -3.35 -1.45 5.36
C SER A 160 -3.46 -2.42 6.54
N TYR A 161 -3.77 -3.67 6.21
CA TYR A 161 -3.64 -4.85 7.08
C TYR A 161 -2.59 -5.83 6.56
N PHE A 162 -1.81 -5.41 5.57
CA PHE A 162 -0.71 -6.14 4.97
C PHE A 162 0.60 -5.38 5.19
N ASP A 163 1.67 -6.14 5.39
CA ASP A 163 3.03 -5.64 5.54
C ASP A 163 3.68 -5.30 4.19
#